data_AF-A0A9Q8P5T4-F1
#
_entry.id   AF-A0A9Q8P5T4-F1
#
_cell.length_a   1.000
_cell.length_b   1.000
_cell.length_c   1.000
_cell.angle_alpha   90.00
_cell.angle_beta   90.00
_cell.angle_gamma   90.00
#
_symmetry.space_group_name_H-M   'P 1'
#
loop_
_entity.id
_entity.type
_entity.pdbx_description
1 polymer ?
#
loop_
_entity_poly.entity_id
_entity_poly.type
_entity_poly.pdbx_seq_one_letter_code
_entity_poly.pdbx_strand_id
1 'polypeptide(L)'
;MMFNLPAATSTHKFPRRAITTPAGEVMAQPYMFQLAGIAMSVPELDEGYVLGQNDDEMFEKVLPIDRQLRSLKAETPKQWWRETDDTLSADLLLQFWHYYLTTRIHLHAAMSEDDHDQYAYSRITCREATECMARRYPTVRRLLPTGFFVSRIVDMQVFTAATFLCLSYMKQSRKGASVLDESNGLVFVEEIVATMDSVAGQPGSEFVEEASSAIRSLLAMIRDPSGSSSESRSLTLRIPLLGKIRIGRKQLPPASQPSQANLASFGTVESQQPSTNMSHAGIQMPASDSRMPQPMNETYNTGIANTLPWLMELDMNPSSLQDPFFYQDASQLDQWLGFSENMGY
;
A
#
# COMPACT_ATOMS: atom_id res chain seq x y z
N MET A 1 -4.50 7.01 -13.46
CA MET A 1 -3.81 5.72 -13.68
C MET A 1 -4.20 5.20 -15.06
N MET A 2 -3.31 4.48 -15.75
CA MET A 2 -3.41 4.22 -17.22
C MET A 2 -4.77 3.65 -17.69
N PHE A 3 -5.49 2.94 -16.83
CA PHE A 3 -6.79 2.32 -17.12
C PHE A 3 -7.99 3.09 -16.54
N ASN A 4 -7.86 4.38 -16.27
CA ASN A 4 -8.99 5.21 -15.83
C ASN A 4 -10.00 5.34 -16.99
N LEU A 5 -10.91 4.38 -17.07
CA LEU A 5 -12.02 4.41 -18.01
C LEU A 5 -13.14 5.29 -17.44
N PRO A 6 -13.89 6.03 -18.27
CA PRO A 6 -15.01 6.85 -17.79
C PRO A 6 -16.00 6.00 -16.99
N ALA A 7 -16.60 6.55 -15.92
CA ALA A 7 -17.54 5.82 -15.06
C ALA A 7 -18.70 5.15 -15.84
N ALA A 8 -19.12 5.75 -16.96
CA ALA A 8 -20.15 5.21 -17.85
C ALA A 8 -19.76 3.90 -18.56
N THR A 9 -18.49 3.50 -18.50
CA THR A 9 -18.00 2.27 -19.13
C THR A 9 -17.95 1.08 -18.19
N SER A 10 -18.28 1.22 -16.89
CA SER A 10 -18.22 0.14 -15.89
C SER A 10 -19.04 -1.11 -16.30
N THR A 11 -20.12 -0.92 -17.05
CA THR A 11 -20.97 -2.02 -17.56
C THR A 11 -20.52 -2.57 -18.91
N HIS A 12 -19.53 -1.95 -19.57
CA HIS A 12 -19.08 -2.33 -20.90
C HIS A 12 -18.09 -3.50 -20.82
N LYS A 13 -18.42 -4.62 -21.46
CA LYS A 13 -17.51 -5.76 -21.57
C LYS A 13 -16.74 -5.68 -22.89
N PHE A 14 -15.42 -5.58 -22.81
CA PHE A 14 -14.59 -5.70 -24.00
C PHE A 14 -14.77 -7.09 -24.62
N PRO A 15 -14.86 -7.20 -25.96
CA PRO A 15 -15.01 -8.48 -26.62
C PRO A 15 -13.80 -9.38 -26.34
N ARG A 16 -14.05 -10.61 -25.88
CA ARG A 16 -12.98 -11.59 -25.64
C ARG A 16 -12.36 -11.98 -26.98
N ARG A 17 -11.08 -11.67 -27.17
CA ARG A 17 -10.29 -12.10 -28.33
C ARG A 17 -9.21 -13.06 -27.86
N ALA A 18 -8.80 -13.98 -28.74
CA ALA A 18 -7.61 -14.78 -28.48
C ALA A 18 -6.44 -13.83 -28.22
N ILE A 19 -5.66 -14.09 -27.17
CA ILE A 19 -4.51 -13.25 -26.81
C ILE A 19 -3.21 -13.77 -27.40
N THR A 20 -3.21 -14.99 -27.93
CA THR A 20 -2.08 -15.62 -28.60
C THR A 20 -2.40 -15.93 -30.05
N THR A 21 -1.40 -15.78 -30.91
CA THR A 21 -1.46 -16.28 -32.29
C THR A 21 -1.36 -17.81 -32.31
N PRO A 22 -1.70 -18.49 -33.42
CA PRO A 22 -1.45 -19.93 -33.57
C PRO A 22 0.03 -20.32 -33.42
N ALA A 23 0.96 -19.38 -33.63
CA ALA A 23 2.39 -19.57 -33.42
C ALA A 23 2.82 -19.43 -31.93
N GLY A 24 1.88 -19.07 -31.05
CA GLY A 24 2.14 -18.88 -29.62
C GLY A 24 2.66 -17.50 -29.23
N GLU A 25 2.63 -16.52 -30.14
CA GLU A 25 3.05 -15.15 -29.85
C GLU A 25 1.93 -14.37 -29.16
N VAL A 26 2.25 -13.56 -28.15
CA VAL A 26 1.26 -12.75 -27.45
C VAL A 26 0.91 -11.52 -28.28
N MET A 27 -0.38 -11.31 -28.52
CA MET A 27 -0.88 -10.13 -29.19
C MET A 27 -1.16 -9.03 -28.16
N ALA A 28 -0.39 -7.95 -28.23
CA ALA A 28 -0.44 -6.87 -27.26
C ALA A 28 -1.84 -6.23 -27.10
N GLN A 29 -2.52 -5.94 -28.20
CA GLN A 29 -3.83 -5.27 -28.16
C GLN A 29 -4.93 -6.14 -27.51
N PRO A 30 -5.16 -7.40 -27.92
CA PRO A 30 -6.07 -8.29 -27.21
C PRO A 30 -5.73 -8.45 -25.72
N TYR A 31 -4.45 -8.60 -25.37
CA TYR A 31 -4.03 -8.70 -23.98
C TYR A 31 -4.38 -7.44 -23.19
N MET A 32 -4.09 -6.26 -23.75
CA MET A 32 -4.42 -4.96 -23.16
C MET A 32 -5.92 -4.81 -22.90
N PHE A 33 -6.78 -5.24 -23.83
CA PHE A 33 -8.23 -5.17 -23.64
C PHE A 33 -8.72 -6.06 -22.50
N GLN A 34 -8.16 -7.27 -22.37
CA GLN A 34 -8.50 -8.15 -21.24
C GLN A 34 -8.04 -7.53 -19.92
N LEU A 35 -6.81 -7.01 -19.90
CA LEU A 35 -6.25 -6.37 -18.71
C LEU A 35 -7.06 -5.12 -18.31
N ALA A 36 -7.48 -4.32 -19.28
CA ALA A 36 -8.37 -3.17 -19.07
C ALA A 36 -9.73 -3.60 -18.53
N GLY A 37 -10.32 -4.68 -19.05
CA GLY A 37 -11.57 -5.25 -18.54
C GLY A 37 -11.47 -5.69 -17.07
N ILE A 38 -10.34 -6.29 -16.67
CA ILE A 38 -10.08 -6.64 -15.26
C ILE A 38 -9.89 -5.36 -14.42
N ALA A 39 -9.18 -4.36 -14.95
CA ALA A 39 -8.91 -3.10 -14.25
C ALA A 39 -10.20 -2.32 -13.90
N MET A 40 -11.30 -2.57 -14.60
CA MET A 40 -12.59 -1.93 -14.32
C MET A 40 -13.18 -2.31 -12.97
N SER A 41 -12.76 -3.42 -12.35
CA SER A 41 -13.21 -3.80 -11.01
C SER A 41 -12.46 -3.06 -9.89
N VAL A 42 -11.38 -2.37 -10.21
CA VAL A 42 -10.55 -1.70 -9.19
C VAL A 42 -11.22 -0.46 -8.57
N PRO A 43 -11.91 0.42 -9.31
CA PRO A 43 -12.64 1.52 -8.71
C PRO A 43 -13.67 1.08 -7.66
N GLU A 44 -14.36 -0.04 -7.89
CA GLU A 44 -15.30 -0.60 -6.92
C GLU A 44 -14.59 -1.11 -5.65
N LEU A 45 -13.39 -1.69 -5.79
CA LEU A 45 -12.56 -2.04 -4.64
C LEU A 45 -12.12 -0.79 -3.87
N ASP A 46 -11.60 0.22 -4.59
CA ASP A 46 -11.11 1.46 -3.98
C ASP A 46 -12.23 2.20 -3.25
N GLU A 47 -13.42 2.29 -3.85
CA GLU A 47 -14.61 2.88 -3.22
C GLU A 47 -15.02 2.11 -1.96
N GLY A 48 -15.00 0.77 -2.02
CA GLY A 48 -15.28 -0.07 -0.85
C GLY A 48 -14.34 0.24 0.33
N TYR A 49 -13.04 0.37 0.07
CA TYR A 49 -12.07 0.76 1.10
C TYR A 49 -12.27 2.19 1.60
N VAL A 50 -12.56 3.16 0.72
CA VAL A 50 -12.83 4.55 1.11
C VAL A 50 -14.08 4.66 1.99
N LEU A 51 -15.11 3.87 1.71
CA LEU A 51 -16.34 3.81 2.49
C LEU A 51 -16.20 3.03 3.79
N GLY A 52 -15.03 2.45 4.08
CA GLY A 52 -14.78 1.67 5.29
C GLY A 52 -15.61 0.39 5.33
N GLN A 53 -15.83 -0.25 4.17
CA GLN A 53 -16.43 -1.58 4.12
C GLN A 53 -15.54 -2.58 4.88
N ASN A 54 -16.15 -3.67 5.34
CA ASN A 54 -15.45 -4.67 6.14
C ASN A 54 -14.28 -5.29 5.35
N ASP A 55 -13.11 -5.40 5.98
CA ASP A 55 -11.88 -5.93 5.36
C ASP A 55 -12.07 -7.36 4.80
N ASP A 56 -12.83 -8.23 5.47
CA ASP A 56 -13.10 -9.60 5.02
C ASP A 56 -13.96 -9.59 3.76
N GLU A 57 -15.00 -8.76 3.72
CA GLU A 57 -15.86 -8.59 2.54
C GLU A 57 -15.03 -8.07 1.35
N MET A 58 -14.15 -7.10 1.61
CA MET A 58 -13.28 -6.56 0.58
C MET A 58 -12.28 -7.59 0.07
N PHE A 59 -11.70 -8.39 0.97
CA PHE A 59 -10.79 -9.45 0.58
C PHE A 59 -11.47 -10.53 -0.28
N GLU A 60 -12.71 -10.90 0.02
CA GLU A 60 -13.51 -11.80 -0.82
C GLU A 60 -13.74 -11.24 -2.23
N LYS A 61 -13.81 -9.90 -2.40
CA LYS A 61 -13.87 -9.24 -3.72
C LYS A 61 -12.53 -9.25 -4.46
N VAL A 62 -11.39 -9.25 -3.76
CA VAL A 62 -10.05 -9.31 -4.36
C VAL A 62 -9.80 -10.66 -5.06
N LEU A 63 -10.19 -11.77 -4.42
CA LEU A 63 -9.93 -13.13 -4.91
C LEU A 63 -10.44 -13.44 -6.33
N PRO A 64 -11.68 -13.07 -6.74
CA PRO A 64 -12.15 -13.30 -8.10
C PRO A 64 -11.41 -12.42 -9.13
N ILE A 65 -10.99 -11.22 -8.77
CA ILE A 65 -10.24 -10.32 -9.67
C ILE A 65 -8.82 -10.89 -9.90
N ASP A 66 -8.16 -11.35 -8.83
CA ASP A 66 -6.88 -12.06 -8.92
C ASP A 66 -6.99 -13.33 -9.77
N ARG A 67 -8.04 -14.14 -9.62
CA ARG A 67 -8.25 -15.32 -10.47
C ARG A 67 -8.30 -14.95 -11.96
N GLN A 68 -8.92 -13.83 -12.31
CA GLN A 68 -8.94 -13.36 -13.70
C GLN A 68 -7.54 -12.96 -14.18
N LEU A 69 -6.75 -12.24 -13.36
CA LEU A 69 -5.36 -11.91 -13.67
C LEU A 69 -4.52 -13.17 -13.89
N ARG A 70 -4.60 -14.13 -12.96
CA ARG A 70 -3.85 -15.38 -13.08
C ARG A 70 -4.27 -16.21 -14.29
N SER A 71 -5.56 -16.25 -14.62
CA SER A 71 -6.05 -16.88 -15.84
C SER A 71 -5.45 -16.22 -17.09
N LEU A 72 -5.49 -14.88 -17.16
CA LEU A 72 -4.92 -14.13 -18.28
C LEU A 72 -3.41 -14.37 -18.43
N LYS A 73 -2.68 -14.43 -17.30
CA LYS A 73 -1.25 -14.79 -17.30
C LYS A 73 -1.01 -16.22 -17.76
N ALA A 74 -1.83 -17.19 -17.34
CA ALA A 74 -1.70 -18.59 -17.73
C ALA A 74 -1.95 -18.84 -19.23
N GLU A 75 -2.71 -17.96 -19.89
CA GLU A 75 -2.94 -18.01 -21.34
C GLU A 75 -1.72 -17.55 -22.18
N THR A 76 -0.65 -17.06 -21.54
CA THR A 76 0.58 -16.59 -22.22
C THR A 76 1.76 -17.54 -22.03
N PRO A 77 2.70 -17.64 -22.99
CA PRO A 77 3.88 -18.48 -22.83
C PRO A 77 4.79 -18.03 -21.68
N LYS A 78 5.40 -18.98 -20.98
CA LYS A 78 6.34 -18.66 -19.88
C LYS A 78 7.52 -17.80 -20.33
N GLN A 79 8.01 -17.99 -21.56
CA GLN A 79 9.12 -17.18 -22.08
C GLN A 79 8.76 -15.71 -22.27
N TRP A 80 7.48 -15.38 -22.46
CA TRP A 80 7.03 -14.00 -22.63
C TRP A 80 7.31 -13.17 -21.37
N TRP A 81 7.19 -13.77 -20.19
CA TRP A 81 7.42 -13.12 -18.90
C TRP A 81 8.89 -12.93 -18.50
N ARG A 82 9.84 -13.34 -19.34
CA ARG A 82 11.26 -13.11 -19.07
C ARG A 82 11.56 -11.62 -19.18
N GLU A 83 12.43 -11.14 -18.30
CA GLU A 83 12.94 -9.77 -18.39
C GLU A 83 13.85 -9.65 -19.61
N THR A 84 13.66 -8.58 -20.38
CA THR A 84 14.45 -8.24 -21.55
C THR A 84 15.02 -6.84 -21.33
N ASP A 85 16.34 -6.71 -21.38
CA ASP A 85 17.01 -5.51 -20.87
C ASP A 85 17.17 -4.38 -21.91
N ASP A 86 16.94 -4.69 -23.19
CA ASP A 86 17.53 -3.85 -24.25
C ASP A 86 16.55 -2.99 -25.05
N THR A 87 15.24 -3.23 -24.97
CA THR A 87 14.25 -2.48 -25.79
C THR A 87 12.95 -2.20 -25.06
N LEU A 88 12.39 -1.01 -25.30
CA LEU A 88 11.04 -0.68 -24.88
C LEU A 88 10.07 -1.37 -25.84
N SER A 89 9.41 -2.42 -25.37
CA SER A 89 8.40 -3.16 -26.14
C SER A 89 7.02 -2.96 -25.53
N ALA A 90 5.98 -3.18 -26.35
CA ALA A 90 4.61 -3.26 -25.86
C ALA A 90 4.48 -4.36 -24.79
N ASP A 91 5.19 -5.47 -24.98
CA ASP A 91 5.22 -6.59 -24.02
C ASP A 91 5.74 -6.18 -22.65
N LEU A 92 6.87 -5.47 -22.60
CA LEU A 92 7.45 -4.99 -21.34
C LEU A 92 6.46 -4.10 -20.58
N LEU A 93 5.80 -3.18 -21.29
CA LEU A 93 4.77 -2.32 -20.70
C LEU A 93 3.59 -3.15 -20.21
N LEU A 94 3.06 -4.08 -21.00
CA LEU A 94 1.92 -4.91 -20.60
C LEU A 94 2.22 -5.78 -19.38
N GLN A 95 3.43 -6.34 -19.30
CA GLN A 95 3.86 -7.09 -18.12
C GLN A 95 3.97 -6.18 -16.90
N PHE A 96 4.53 -4.97 -17.06
CA PHE A 96 4.58 -3.97 -15.99
C PHE A 96 3.17 -3.64 -15.49
N TRP A 97 2.22 -3.36 -16.40
CA TRP A 97 0.83 -3.05 -16.05
C TRP A 97 0.10 -4.23 -15.41
N HIS A 98 0.40 -5.45 -15.83
CA HIS A 98 -0.15 -6.66 -15.20
C HIS A 98 0.27 -6.75 -13.74
N TYR A 99 1.58 -6.66 -13.46
CA TYR A 99 2.08 -6.72 -12.09
C TYR A 99 1.62 -5.54 -11.25
N TYR A 100 1.55 -4.34 -11.83
CA TYR A 100 0.92 -3.19 -11.19
C TYR A 100 -0.52 -3.48 -10.76
N LEU A 101 -1.33 -4.07 -11.64
CA LEU A 101 -2.72 -4.37 -11.33
C LEU A 101 -2.82 -5.43 -10.22
N THR A 102 -1.97 -6.47 -10.26
CA THR A 102 -1.83 -7.45 -9.18
C THR A 102 -1.46 -6.80 -7.85
N THR A 103 -0.45 -5.92 -7.83
CA THR A 103 -0.06 -5.17 -6.63
C THR A 103 -1.25 -4.35 -6.12
N ARG A 104 -1.92 -3.60 -6.98
CA ARG A 104 -3.00 -2.69 -6.58
C ARG A 104 -4.16 -3.41 -5.90
N ILE A 105 -4.62 -4.53 -6.43
CA ILE A 105 -5.76 -5.27 -5.86
C ILE A 105 -5.42 -5.94 -4.52
N HIS A 106 -4.17 -6.33 -4.31
CA HIS A 106 -3.75 -7.01 -3.09
C HIS A 106 -3.22 -6.06 -2.01
N LEU A 107 -2.90 -4.81 -2.36
CA LEU A 107 -2.16 -3.89 -1.51
C LEU A 107 -2.81 -3.69 -0.14
N HIS A 108 -4.12 -3.45 -0.09
CA HIS A 108 -4.82 -3.19 1.17
C HIS A 108 -4.75 -4.42 2.09
N ALA A 109 -5.22 -5.58 1.62
CA ALA A 109 -5.17 -6.82 2.39
C ALA A 109 -3.73 -7.22 2.78
N ALA A 110 -2.74 -6.96 1.93
CA ALA A 110 -1.34 -7.22 2.24
C ALA A 110 -0.80 -6.33 3.38
N MET A 111 -1.32 -5.10 3.51
CA MET A 111 -0.96 -4.14 4.53
C MET A 111 -1.78 -4.27 5.83
N SER A 112 -2.97 -4.87 5.77
CA SER A 112 -3.80 -5.13 6.95
C SER A 112 -3.05 -5.93 8.04
N GLU A 113 -3.36 -5.61 9.29
CA GLU A 113 -2.94 -6.41 10.45
C GLU A 113 -4.00 -7.49 10.70
N ASP A 114 -3.55 -8.75 10.78
CA ASP A 114 -4.39 -9.92 10.97
C ASP A 114 -3.75 -10.88 11.96
N ASP A 115 -4.55 -11.35 12.93
CA ASP A 115 -4.07 -12.24 14.00
C ASP A 115 -3.83 -13.68 13.53
N HIS A 116 -4.48 -14.11 12.45
CA HIS A 116 -4.54 -15.51 12.00
C HIS A 116 -3.93 -15.74 10.61
N ASP A 117 -3.11 -14.82 10.12
CA ASP A 117 -2.52 -14.88 8.79
C ASP A 117 -3.54 -15.04 7.63
N GLN A 118 -4.78 -14.58 7.85
CA GLN A 118 -5.88 -14.58 6.89
C GLN A 118 -5.48 -13.98 5.52
N TYR A 119 -4.67 -12.93 5.54
CA TYR A 119 -4.22 -12.24 4.32
C TYR A 119 -2.82 -12.66 3.85
N ALA A 120 -2.32 -13.81 4.30
CA ALA A 120 -1.00 -14.32 3.91
C ALA A 120 -0.86 -14.47 2.40
N TYR A 121 -1.93 -14.90 1.72
CA TYR A 121 -1.96 -15.00 0.26
C TYR A 121 -1.70 -13.63 -0.40
N SER A 122 -2.46 -12.60 0.00
CA SER A 122 -2.26 -11.23 -0.52
C SER A 122 -0.86 -10.71 -0.23
N ARG A 123 -0.29 -10.99 0.94
CA ARG A 123 1.08 -10.56 1.27
C ARG A 123 2.12 -11.15 0.31
N ILE A 124 2.05 -12.46 0.08
CA ILE A 124 2.98 -13.16 -0.82
C ILE A 124 2.80 -12.64 -2.25
N THR A 125 1.57 -12.63 -2.75
CA THR A 125 1.26 -12.21 -4.12
C THR A 125 1.61 -10.74 -4.37
N CYS A 126 1.33 -9.85 -3.41
CA CYS A 126 1.70 -8.43 -3.54
C CYS A 126 3.22 -8.26 -3.55
N ARG A 127 3.96 -8.96 -2.69
CA ARG A 127 5.44 -8.92 -2.66
C ARG A 127 6.03 -9.35 -4.00
N GLU A 128 5.66 -10.53 -4.50
CA GLU A 128 6.13 -11.04 -5.78
C GLU A 128 5.82 -10.08 -6.94
N ALA A 129 4.62 -9.51 -6.96
CA ALA A 129 4.22 -8.54 -7.99
C ALA A 129 5.04 -7.24 -7.91
N THR A 130 5.26 -6.70 -6.71
CA THR A 130 6.09 -5.50 -6.51
C THR A 130 7.55 -5.72 -6.91
N GLU A 131 8.13 -6.89 -6.61
CA GLU A 131 9.48 -7.24 -7.07
C GLU A 131 9.54 -7.33 -8.61
N CYS A 132 8.53 -7.90 -9.26
CA CYS A 132 8.46 -7.96 -10.72
C CYS A 132 8.31 -6.58 -11.37
N MET A 133 7.61 -5.64 -10.72
CA MET A 133 7.56 -4.23 -11.14
C MET A 133 8.92 -3.56 -10.98
N ALA A 134 9.56 -3.75 -9.82
CA ALA A 134 10.84 -3.14 -9.50
C ALA A 134 11.93 -3.55 -10.51
N ARG A 135 12.02 -4.85 -10.85
CA ARG A 135 12.96 -5.36 -11.87
C ARG A 135 12.76 -4.76 -13.26
N ARG A 136 11.52 -4.41 -13.62
CA ARG A 136 11.19 -3.82 -14.94
C ARG A 136 11.36 -2.31 -15.00
N TYR A 137 11.32 -1.64 -13.85
CA TYR A 137 11.32 -0.19 -13.77
C TYR A 137 12.56 0.47 -14.42
N PRO A 138 13.80 0.01 -14.20
CA PRO A 138 14.99 0.61 -14.81
C PRO A 138 14.91 0.66 -16.32
N THR A 139 14.49 -0.42 -16.96
CA THR A 139 14.38 -0.52 -18.42
C THR A 139 13.21 0.33 -18.92
N VAL A 140 12.03 0.19 -18.31
CA VAL A 140 10.85 0.99 -18.69
C VAL A 140 11.16 2.48 -18.58
N ARG A 141 11.66 2.93 -17.44
CA ARG A 141 11.79 4.36 -17.16
C ARG A 141 12.90 5.04 -17.95
N ARG A 142 14.02 4.35 -18.20
CA ARG A 142 15.14 4.90 -18.99
C ARG A 142 14.84 4.96 -20.49
N LEU A 143 14.01 4.06 -21.00
CA LEU A 143 13.68 4.01 -22.43
C LEU A 143 12.42 4.80 -22.81
N LEU A 144 11.60 5.22 -21.84
CA LEU A 144 10.49 6.13 -22.11
C LEU A 144 11.00 7.52 -22.52
N PRO A 145 10.41 8.16 -23.55
CA PRO A 145 10.80 9.51 -23.94
C PRO A 145 10.65 10.51 -22.79
N THR A 146 11.58 11.45 -22.72
CA THR A 146 11.52 12.57 -21.77
C THR A 146 10.24 13.39 -21.98
N GLY A 147 9.59 13.82 -20.90
CA GLY A 147 8.31 14.54 -20.96
C GLY A 147 7.09 13.68 -21.28
N PHE A 148 7.25 12.38 -21.56
CA PHE A 148 6.12 11.50 -21.84
C PHE A 148 5.28 11.26 -20.57
N PHE A 149 3.96 11.47 -20.67
CA PHE A 149 3.07 11.45 -19.50
C PHE A 149 3.07 10.11 -18.74
N VAL A 150 3.32 9.00 -19.44
CA VAL A 150 3.37 7.66 -18.83
C VAL A 150 4.51 7.53 -17.83
N SER A 151 5.62 8.26 -18.02
CA SER A 151 6.77 8.25 -17.10
C SER A 151 6.34 8.57 -15.67
N ARG A 152 5.55 9.64 -15.49
CA ARG A 152 5.01 10.02 -14.17
C ARG A 152 4.09 8.94 -13.59
N ILE A 153 3.26 8.31 -14.42
CA ILE A 153 2.35 7.25 -13.96
C ILE A 153 3.17 6.05 -13.46
N VAL A 154 4.19 5.65 -14.23
CA VAL A 154 5.11 4.55 -13.87
C VAL A 154 5.85 4.89 -12.58
N ASP A 155 6.40 6.10 -12.46
CA ASP A 155 7.12 6.56 -11.28
C ASP A 155 6.23 6.49 -10.03
N MET A 156 4.96 6.90 -10.13
CA MET A 156 3.99 6.78 -9.03
C MET A 156 3.71 5.33 -8.65
N GLN A 157 3.53 4.44 -9.62
CA GLN A 157 3.23 3.02 -9.32
C GLN A 157 4.42 2.32 -8.68
N VAL A 158 5.63 2.64 -9.12
CA VAL A 158 6.86 2.07 -8.57
C VAL A 158 7.17 2.65 -7.19
N PHE A 159 6.86 3.93 -6.94
CA PHE A 159 6.93 4.49 -5.59
C PHE A 159 6.03 3.72 -4.60
N THR A 160 4.80 3.38 -5.00
CA THR A 160 3.91 2.52 -4.19
C THR A 160 4.53 1.15 -3.94
N ALA A 161 5.09 0.52 -4.96
CA ALA A 161 5.76 -0.77 -4.84
C ALA A 161 6.98 -0.73 -3.89
N ALA A 162 7.84 0.27 -4.03
CA ALA A 162 9.00 0.47 -3.16
C ALA A 162 8.59 0.71 -1.70
N THR A 163 7.57 1.53 -1.49
CA THR A 163 7.02 1.81 -0.16
C THR A 163 6.48 0.52 0.48
N PHE A 164 5.73 -0.28 -0.28
CA PHE A 164 5.24 -1.58 0.18
C PHE A 164 6.38 -2.51 0.58
N LEU A 165 7.42 -2.65 -0.26
CA LEU A 165 8.59 -3.49 0.04
C LEU A 165 9.30 -3.05 1.32
N CYS A 166 9.51 -1.75 1.50
CA CYS A 166 10.09 -1.21 2.73
C CYS A 166 9.24 -1.53 3.98
N LEU A 167 7.93 -1.28 3.92
CA LEU A 167 7.04 -1.51 5.06
C LEU A 167 6.89 -3.01 5.38
N SER A 168 6.85 -3.85 4.34
CA SER A 168 6.82 -5.31 4.47
C SER A 168 8.08 -5.82 5.18
N TYR A 169 9.25 -5.34 4.78
CA TYR A 169 10.53 -5.67 5.43
C TYR A 169 10.53 -5.25 6.92
N MET A 170 10.06 -4.04 7.22
CA MET A 170 9.95 -3.57 8.61
C MET A 170 9.02 -4.46 9.45
N LYS A 171 7.88 -4.90 8.89
CA LYS A 171 6.93 -5.80 9.56
C LYS A 171 7.57 -7.17 9.83
N GLN A 172 8.33 -7.69 8.88
CA GLN A 172 8.98 -9.01 8.99
C GLN A 172 10.16 -9.01 9.97
N SER A 173 10.98 -7.96 9.94
CA SER A 173 12.08 -7.76 10.91
C SER A 173 11.56 -7.77 12.36
N ARG A 174 10.38 -7.20 12.61
CA ARG A 174 9.74 -7.22 13.94
C ARG A 174 9.30 -8.62 14.39
N LYS A 175 8.89 -9.49 13.45
CA LYS A 175 8.49 -10.87 13.74
C LYS A 175 9.68 -11.81 14.00
N GLY A 176 10.92 -11.29 13.95
CA GLY A 176 12.13 -12.06 14.26
C GLY A 176 12.51 -13.08 13.18
N ALA A 177 11.98 -12.94 11.97
CA ALA A 177 12.34 -13.82 10.86
C ALA A 177 13.77 -13.55 10.36
N SER A 178 14.43 -14.58 9.86
CA SER A 178 15.83 -14.54 9.42
C SER A 178 16.04 -13.52 8.30
N VAL A 179 16.85 -12.50 8.60
CA VAL A 179 17.25 -11.37 7.74
C VAL A 179 18.01 -11.79 6.46
N LEU A 180 18.51 -13.03 6.40
CA LEU A 180 19.49 -13.45 5.40
C LEU A 180 18.91 -13.69 3.99
N ASP A 181 17.63 -14.06 3.86
CA ASP A 181 16.98 -14.28 2.54
C ASP A 181 16.28 -13.00 2.00
N GLU A 182 16.12 -11.98 2.85
CA GLU A 182 15.33 -10.76 2.55
C GLU A 182 16.14 -9.56 2.07
N SER A 183 17.47 -9.67 2.06
CA SER A 183 18.37 -8.64 1.49
C SER A 183 18.06 -8.36 0.01
N ASN A 184 17.52 -9.34 -0.73
CA ASN A 184 17.14 -9.20 -2.14
C ASN A 184 16.01 -8.18 -2.37
N GLY A 185 15.05 -8.05 -1.45
CA GLY A 185 13.94 -7.11 -1.59
C GLY A 185 14.41 -5.65 -1.54
N LEU A 186 15.40 -5.36 -0.68
CA LEU A 186 15.99 -4.03 -0.55
C LEU A 186 16.89 -3.66 -1.74
N VAL A 187 17.56 -4.63 -2.37
CA VAL A 187 18.32 -4.41 -3.61
C VAL A 187 17.43 -3.82 -4.70
N PHE A 188 16.20 -4.34 -4.86
CA PHE A 188 15.24 -3.78 -5.81
C PHE A 188 14.83 -2.34 -5.46
N VAL A 189 14.69 -2.03 -4.17
CA VAL A 189 14.38 -0.66 -3.71
C VAL A 189 15.54 0.29 -4.00
N GLU A 190 16.78 -0.15 -3.79
CA GLU A 190 17.99 0.61 -4.10
C GLU A 190 18.12 0.88 -5.61
N GLU A 191 17.81 -0.11 -6.44
CA GLU A 191 17.80 0.02 -7.91
C GLU A 191 16.71 1.00 -8.40
N ILE A 192 15.53 0.99 -7.76
CA ILE A 192 14.49 2.00 -8.01
C ILE A 192 15.04 3.40 -7.72
N VAL A 193 15.67 3.61 -6.56
CA VAL A 193 16.25 4.92 -6.20
C VAL A 193 17.32 5.34 -7.20
N ALA A 194 18.23 4.44 -7.59
CA ALA A 194 19.26 4.74 -8.59
C ALA A 194 18.66 5.10 -9.96
N THR A 195 17.60 4.41 -10.37
CA THR A 195 16.87 4.71 -11.61
C THR A 195 16.21 6.09 -11.52
N MET A 196 15.54 6.38 -10.40
CA MET A 196 14.93 7.68 -10.12
C MET A 196 15.96 8.81 -10.22
N ASP A 197 17.15 8.63 -9.63
CA ASP A 197 18.22 9.63 -9.70
C ASP A 197 18.73 9.85 -11.12
N SER A 198 18.83 8.77 -11.92
CA SER A 198 19.31 8.87 -13.30
C SER A 198 18.40 9.68 -14.22
N VAL A 199 17.12 9.82 -13.87
CA VAL A 199 16.12 10.55 -14.65
C VAL A 199 15.67 11.84 -13.99
N ALA A 200 16.22 12.19 -12.82
CA ALA A 200 15.97 13.45 -12.14
C ALA A 200 16.44 14.65 -12.99
N GLY A 201 15.76 15.79 -12.85
CA GLY A 201 16.00 16.99 -13.66
C GLY A 201 15.50 16.92 -15.12
N GLN A 202 15.01 15.78 -15.59
CA GLN A 202 14.35 15.69 -16.90
C GLN A 202 12.95 16.31 -16.87
N PRO A 203 12.46 16.93 -17.96
CA PRO A 203 11.05 17.32 -18.08
C PRO A 203 10.07 16.21 -17.65
N GLY A 204 9.19 16.55 -16.72
CA GLY A 204 8.20 15.61 -16.15
C GLY A 204 8.68 14.77 -14.96
N SER A 205 9.96 14.89 -14.54
CA SER A 205 10.55 14.11 -13.45
C SER A 205 10.40 14.71 -12.04
N GLU A 206 9.63 15.78 -11.86
CA GLU A 206 9.44 16.46 -10.55
C GLU A 206 9.05 15.50 -9.42
N PHE A 207 8.18 14.52 -9.73
CA PHE A 207 7.75 13.49 -8.78
C PHE A 207 8.92 12.62 -8.29
N VAL A 208 9.90 12.37 -9.15
CA VAL A 208 10.98 11.40 -8.95
C VAL A 208 11.93 11.84 -7.84
N GLU A 209 12.22 13.13 -7.74
CA GLU A 209 13.09 13.68 -6.70
C GLU A 209 12.46 13.55 -5.31
N GLU A 210 11.18 13.91 -5.19
CA GLU A 210 10.43 13.77 -3.95
C GLU A 210 10.27 12.28 -3.57
N ALA A 211 9.95 11.42 -4.54
CA ALA A 211 9.80 9.98 -4.34
C ALA A 211 11.12 9.31 -3.89
N SER A 212 12.25 9.62 -4.54
CA SER A 212 13.55 9.04 -4.18
C SER A 212 14.01 9.50 -2.78
N SER A 213 13.74 10.75 -2.41
CA SER A 213 13.99 11.26 -1.05
C SER A 213 13.16 10.52 -0.01
N ALA A 214 11.88 10.29 -0.30
CA ALA A 214 10.99 9.55 0.59
C ALA A 214 11.43 8.09 0.77
N ILE A 215 11.76 7.39 -0.31
CA ILE A 215 12.24 6.00 -0.27
C ILE A 215 13.57 5.89 0.50
N ARG A 216 14.53 6.80 0.28
CA ARG A 216 15.79 6.81 1.05
C ARG A 216 15.55 6.98 2.54
N SER A 217 14.57 7.79 2.92
CA SER A 217 14.22 8.00 4.31
C SER A 217 13.65 6.72 4.96
N LEU A 218 12.84 5.96 4.22
CA LEU A 218 12.39 4.62 4.64
C LEU A 218 13.56 3.64 4.79
N LEU A 219 14.47 3.60 3.81
CA LEU A 219 15.67 2.75 3.85
C LEU A 219 16.57 3.08 5.06
N ALA A 220 16.74 4.37 5.39
CA ALA A 220 17.52 4.79 6.55
C ALA A 220 16.90 4.26 7.86
N MET A 221 15.57 4.31 8.00
CA MET A 221 14.89 3.74 9.17
C MET A 221 15.05 2.23 9.27
N ILE A 222 15.07 1.52 8.13
CA ILE A 222 15.29 0.08 8.08
C ILE A 222 16.71 -0.28 8.55
N ARG A 223 17.71 0.52 8.15
CA ARG A 223 19.14 0.29 8.47
C ARG A 223 19.53 0.71 9.89
N ASP A 224 18.80 1.62 10.54
CA ASP A 224 18.98 2.02 11.95
C ASP A 224 17.81 1.58 12.85
N PRO A 225 17.67 0.26 13.13
CA PRO A 225 16.59 -0.27 13.95
C PRO A 225 16.72 0.11 15.43
N SER A 226 17.93 0.41 15.93
CA SER A 226 18.19 0.72 17.34
C SER A 226 17.95 2.20 17.71
N GLY A 227 17.84 3.10 16.73
CA GLY A 227 17.44 4.49 16.97
C GLY A 227 18.42 5.22 17.88
N SER A 228 19.71 5.12 17.57
CA SER A 228 20.78 5.76 18.35
C SER A 228 20.75 7.31 18.30
N SER A 229 19.90 7.89 17.43
CA SER A 229 19.60 9.31 17.38
C SER A 229 18.12 9.59 17.71
N SER A 230 17.85 10.63 18.50
CA SER A 230 16.49 11.04 18.92
C SER A 230 15.58 11.39 17.72
N GLU A 231 16.17 11.74 16.57
CA GLU A 231 15.50 12.05 15.31
C GLU A 231 15.09 10.79 14.51
N SER A 232 15.65 9.61 14.80
CA SER A 232 15.37 8.34 14.11
C SER A 232 13.99 7.72 14.45
N ARG A 233 13.20 8.32 15.36
CA ARG A 233 11.99 7.67 15.92
C ARG A 233 10.71 7.98 15.15
N SER A 234 10.67 9.05 14.38
CA SER A 234 9.54 9.40 13.53
C SER A 234 9.98 10.14 12.28
N LEU A 235 9.55 9.67 11.12
CA LEU A 235 9.86 10.23 9.82
C LEU A 235 8.65 10.99 9.26
N THR A 236 8.83 12.25 8.91
CA THR A 236 7.84 12.96 8.07
C THR A 236 8.25 12.80 6.61
N LEU A 237 7.56 11.91 5.90
CA LEU A 237 7.63 11.81 4.45
C LEU A 237 6.81 12.91 3.82
N ARG A 238 7.36 13.62 2.84
CA ARG A 238 6.53 14.36 1.87
C ARG A 238 6.24 13.39 0.74
N ILE A 239 5.02 12.87 0.70
CA ILE A 239 4.58 12.04 -0.41
C ILE A 239 3.97 12.98 -1.46
N PRO A 240 4.47 12.95 -2.71
CA PRO A 240 3.92 13.80 -3.76
C PRO A 240 2.42 13.55 -3.90
N LEU A 241 1.65 14.63 -4.08
CA LEU A 241 0.18 14.62 -4.22
C LEU A 241 -0.62 14.17 -2.99
N LEU A 242 0.01 13.51 -2.01
CA LEU A 242 -0.62 13.13 -0.73
C LEU A 242 -0.24 14.07 0.42
N GLY A 243 0.80 14.90 0.27
CA GLY A 243 1.24 15.84 1.29
C GLY A 243 2.21 15.20 2.30
N LYS A 244 2.20 15.68 3.53
CA LYS A 244 3.14 15.21 4.57
C LYS A 244 2.52 14.04 5.32
N ILE A 245 3.19 12.89 5.30
CA ILE A 245 2.86 11.70 6.08
C ILE A 245 3.89 11.53 7.19
N ARG A 246 3.43 11.36 8.43
CA ARG A 246 4.30 11.01 9.56
C ARG A 246 4.27 9.51 9.81
N ILE A 247 5.44 8.89 9.88
CA ILE A 247 5.66 7.49 10.22
C ILE A 247 6.44 7.46 11.54
N GLY A 248 5.80 7.16 12.67
CA GLY A 248 6.42 7.22 14.00
C GLY A 248 6.36 5.90 14.78
N ARG A 249 7.48 5.46 15.38
CA ARG A 249 7.55 4.20 16.14
C ARG A 249 6.79 4.29 17.46
N LYS A 250 5.72 3.50 17.66
CA LYS A 250 5.04 3.39 18.96
C LYS A 250 5.92 2.65 19.97
N GLN A 251 6.03 3.19 21.18
CA GLN A 251 6.64 2.51 22.32
C GLN A 251 5.71 1.41 22.81
N LEU A 252 6.26 0.23 23.12
CA LEU A 252 5.60 -0.68 24.04
C LEU A 252 5.60 0.00 25.42
N PRO A 253 4.48 0.06 26.16
CA PRO A 253 4.49 0.58 27.52
C PRO A 253 5.57 -0.17 28.32
N PRO A 254 6.39 0.53 29.12
CA PRO A 254 7.30 -0.16 30.02
C PRO A 254 6.46 -1.11 30.88
N ALA A 255 6.83 -2.39 30.88
CA ALA A 255 6.24 -3.36 31.79
C ALA A 255 6.27 -2.75 33.19
N SER A 256 5.09 -2.51 33.76
CA SER A 256 4.95 -2.04 35.13
C SER A 256 5.74 -3.01 36.00
N GLN A 257 6.86 -2.51 36.54
CA GLN A 257 7.69 -3.25 37.47
C GLN A 257 6.78 -3.73 38.61
N PRO A 258 6.87 -5.01 39.04
CA PRO A 258 6.15 -5.43 40.24
C PRO A 258 6.63 -4.55 41.38
N SER A 259 5.70 -3.81 41.98
CA SER A 259 5.93 -2.97 43.15
C SER A 259 6.70 -3.79 44.19
N GLN A 260 7.96 -3.44 44.42
CA GLN A 260 8.73 -3.99 45.52
C GLN A 260 8.00 -3.61 46.81
N ALA A 261 7.36 -4.60 47.43
CA ALA A 261 6.88 -4.48 48.78
C ALA A 261 8.09 -4.17 49.68
N ASN A 262 8.08 -2.97 50.27
CA ASN A 262 9.08 -2.54 51.23
C ASN A 262 9.22 -3.59 52.35
N LEU A 263 10.43 -4.15 52.48
CA LEU A 263 10.90 -4.72 53.73
C LEU A 263 11.02 -3.59 54.75
N ALA A 264 10.14 -3.58 55.74
CA ALA A 264 10.40 -2.96 57.03
C ALA A 264 10.30 -4.04 58.11
N SER A 265 11.44 -4.34 58.70
CA SER A 265 11.66 -5.40 59.66
C SER A 265 11.52 -4.90 61.10
N PHE A 266 10.79 -5.68 61.90
CA PHE A 266 10.88 -5.92 63.34
C PHE A 266 10.54 -4.83 64.39
N GLY A 267 9.53 -5.18 65.21
CA GLY A 267 9.23 -4.59 66.52
C GLY A 267 8.14 -5.38 67.29
N THR A 268 8.55 -6.52 67.85
CA THR A 268 8.10 -7.13 69.14
C THR A 268 6.62 -7.51 69.41
N VAL A 269 6.36 -8.82 69.34
CA VAL A 269 5.63 -9.74 70.26
C VAL A 269 4.57 -9.18 71.23
N GLU A 270 3.30 -9.60 71.10
CA GLU A 270 2.54 -10.25 72.20
C GLU A 270 1.21 -10.92 71.75
N SER A 271 1.16 -12.26 71.90
CA SER A 271 0.06 -13.12 72.40
C SER A 271 -1.39 -13.13 71.83
N GLN A 272 -1.81 -14.36 71.46
CA GLN A 272 -3.14 -15.01 71.62
C GLN A 272 -4.18 -14.95 70.48
N GLN A 273 -4.44 -16.15 69.92
CA GLN A 273 -5.68 -16.63 69.30
C GLN A 273 -6.47 -17.51 70.31
N PRO A 274 -7.68 -18.00 70.02
CA PRO A 274 -8.78 -17.45 69.21
C PRO A 274 -10.15 -17.58 69.92
N SER A 275 -11.22 -16.96 69.41
CA SER A 275 -12.60 -17.44 69.64
C SER A 275 -13.55 -16.97 68.53
N THR A 276 -14.35 -17.93 68.08
CA THR A 276 -15.36 -17.98 67.01
C THR A 276 -16.63 -17.18 67.30
N ASN A 277 -17.32 -16.67 66.26
CA ASN A 277 -18.72 -17.00 65.94
C ASN A 277 -19.33 -16.22 64.75
N MET A 278 -19.49 -16.94 63.64
CA MET A 278 -20.68 -17.17 62.80
C MET A 278 -21.91 -16.21 62.78
N SER A 279 -22.40 -16.01 61.54
CA SER A 279 -23.79 -15.80 61.03
C SER A 279 -24.35 -14.37 60.96
N HIS A 280 -24.73 -13.87 59.77
CA HIS A 280 -26.00 -14.20 59.09
C HIS A 280 -26.06 -13.59 57.66
N ALA A 281 -26.59 -14.37 56.72
CA ALA A 281 -26.92 -13.97 55.35
C ALA A 281 -28.24 -13.19 55.27
N GLY A 282 -28.35 -12.28 54.30
CA GLY A 282 -29.59 -11.61 53.89
C GLY A 282 -29.55 -11.21 52.41
N ILE A 283 -30.40 -11.85 51.62
CA ILE A 283 -30.66 -11.59 50.19
C ILE A 283 -31.73 -10.48 50.08
N GLN A 284 -31.56 -9.51 49.17
CA GLN A 284 -32.67 -8.69 48.68
C GLN A 284 -32.44 -8.23 47.23
N MET A 285 -33.48 -8.43 46.40
CA MET A 285 -33.68 -7.98 45.01
C MET A 285 -34.98 -7.13 44.97
N PRO A 286 -35.34 -6.49 43.85
CA PRO A 286 -34.96 -5.14 43.44
C PRO A 286 -36.17 -4.17 43.45
N ALA A 287 -35.95 -2.88 43.27
CA ALA A 287 -37.02 -1.91 43.03
C ALA A 287 -36.80 -1.18 41.70
N SER A 288 -37.79 -1.32 40.82
CA SER A 288 -37.92 -0.64 39.54
C SER A 288 -38.47 0.77 39.75
N ASP A 289 -37.90 1.77 39.09
CA ASP A 289 -38.59 3.05 38.91
C ASP A 289 -38.40 3.58 37.49
N SER A 290 -39.52 3.98 36.89
CA SER A 290 -39.64 4.40 35.49
C SER A 290 -39.54 5.91 35.39
N ARG A 291 -38.65 6.43 34.53
CA ARG A 291 -38.71 7.82 34.06
C ARG A 291 -38.33 7.92 32.58
N MET A 292 -39.19 8.58 31.80
CA MET A 292 -39.06 8.83 30.36
C MET A 292 -37.85 9.72 30.00
N PRO A 293 -37.34 9.64 28.76
CA PRO A 293 -36.10 10.28 28.34
C PRO A 293 -36.31 11.71 27.81
N GLN A 294 -35.38 12.61 28.14
CA GLN A 294 -35.15 13.87 27.43
C GLN A 294 -33.64 14.06 27.17
N PRO A 295 -33.28 14.85 26.14
CA PRO A 295 -32.17 14.53 25.24
C PRO A 295 -30.86 15.16 25.72
N MET A 296 -29.79 14.37 25.75
CA MET A 296 -28.44 14.90 25.84
C MET A 296 -27.47 14.08 25.00
N ASN A 297 -26.91 14.76 23.99
CA ASN A 297 -25.59 14.59 23.40
C ASN A 297 -25.03 13.16 23.42
N GLU A 298 -25.26 12.44 22.33
CA GLU A 298 -24.35 11.37 21.91
C GLU A 298 -22.98 12.00 21.64
N THR A 299 -22.15 11.92 22.68
CA THR A 299 -20.70 12.02 22.54
C THR A 299 -20.33 10.77 21.76
N TYR A 300 -19.99 10.93 20.47
CA TYR A 300 -19.45 9.82 19.69
C TYR A 300 -18.25 9.27 20.43
N ASN A 301 -18.44 8.06 20.97
CA ASN A 301 -17.46 7.29 21.68
C ASN A 301 -16.41 6.87 20.66
N THR A 302 -15.29 7.62 20.59
CA THR A 302 -14.07 7.30 19.82
C THR A 302 -13.34 6.10 20.43
N GLY A 303 -14.06 5.01 20.68
CA GLY A 303 -13.55 3.80 21.33
C GLY A 303 -12.93 2.77 20.37
N ILE A 304 -12.96 3.02 19.06
CA ILE A 304 -12.48 2.04 18.05
C ILE A 304 -11.14 2.51 17.39
N ALA A 305 -10.60 3.66 17.79
CA ALA A 305 -9.33 4.17 17.25
C ALA A 305 -8.05 3.52 17.84
N ASN A 306 -8.17 2.44 18.62
CA ASN A 306 -7.06 1.91 19.44
C ASN A 306 -6.33 0.68 18.90
N THR A 307 -6.56 0.27 17.64
CA THR A 307 -5.96 -0.93 17.04
C THR A 307 -4.84 -0.66 16.02
N LEU A 308 -4.27 0.54 15.98
CA LEU A 308 -3.10 0.83 15.13
C LEU A 308 -1.85 1.15 15.96
N PRO A 309 -0.70 0.50 15.69
CA PRO A 309 0.58 0.86 16.30
C PRO A 309 1.30 2.01 15.57
N TRP A 310 0.73 2.54 14.49
CA TRP A 310 1.24 3.72 13.76
C TRP A 310 0.09 4.70 13.53
N LEU A 311 0.31 5.98 13.81
CA LEU A 311 -0.65 7.03 13.51
C LEU A 311 -0.28 7.68 12.18
N MET A 312 -1.03 7.37 11.12
CA MET A 312 -0.97 8.12 9.88
C MET A 312 -1.89 9.33 9.99
N GLU A 313 -1.36 10.46 10.44
CA GLU A 313 -2.06 11.75 10.37
C GLU A 313 -1.87 12.37 8.98
N LEU A 314 -2.97 12.52 8.25
CA LEU A 314 -3.02 13.24 6.98
C LEU A 314 -3.39 14.69 7.27
N ASP A 315 -2.49 15.63 6.97
CA ASP A 315 -2.79 17.06 7.03
C ASP A 315 -3.58 17.46 5.77
N MET A 316 -4.90 17.29 5.82
CA MET A 316 -5.82 17.58 4.72
C MET A 316 -6.09 19.09 4.64
N ASN A 317 -5.20 19.84 3.99
CA ASN A 317 -5.55 21.19 3.54
C ASN A 317 -6.39 21.08 2.25
N PRO A 318 -7.61 21.65 2.16
CA PRO A 318 -8.44 21.62 0.95
C PRO A 318 -7.76 22.25 -0.28
N SER A 319 -6.64 22.96 -0.10
CA SER A 319 -5.82 23.52 -1.18
C SER A 319 -4.95 22.48 -1.91
N SER A 320 -4.70 21.30 -1.34
CA SER A 320 -3.82 20.26 -1.94
C SER A 320 -4.55 19.26 -2.82
N LEU A 321 -5.88 19.34 -2.92
CA LEU A 321 -6.73 18.52 -3.79
C LEU A 321 -7.13 19.27 -5.08
N GLN A 322 -6.30 20.20 -5.58
CA GLN A 322 -6.54 20.78 -6.89
C GLN A 322 -6.33 19.73 -7.99
N ASP A 323 -7.43 19.53 -8.73
CA ASP A 323 -7.63 18.63 -9.86
C ASP A 323 -6.42 18.60 -10.82
N PRO A 324 -5.69 17.47 -10.95
CA PRO A 324 -4.44 17.41 -11.71
C PRO A 324 -4.61 17.46 -13.23
N PHE A 325 -5.85 17.56 -13.73
CA PHE A 325 -6.17 17.56 -15.16
C PHE A 325 -6.56 18.94 -15.73
N PHE A 326 -6.56 20.00 -14.91
CA PHE A 326 -7.06 21.32 -15.34
C PHE A 326 -6.06 22.47 -15.30
N TYR A 327 -4.74 22.22 -15.20
CA TYR A 327 -3.80 23.29 -15.51
C TYR A 327 -3.67 23.47 -17.03
N GLN A 328 -4.32 24.55 -17.47
CA GLN A 328 -4.38 25.07 -18.83
C GLN A 328 -3.01 25.53 -19.32
N ASP A 329 -2.55 24.97 -20.44
CA ASP A 329 -2.13 25.79 -21.56
C ASP A 329 -2.49 25.07 -22.88
N ALA A 330 -3.64 25.42 -23.44
CA ALA A 330 -4.15 24.84 -24.68
C ALA A 330 -3.23 25.12 -25.89
N SER A 331 -2.24 26.02 -25.73
CA SER A 331 -1.27 26.37 -26.77
C SER A 331 -0.19 25.31 -27.00
N GLN A 332 0.01 24.35 -26.08
CA GLN A 332 0.97 23.25 -26.27
C GLN A 332 0.40 22.05 -27.06
N LEU A 333 -0.91 22.00 -27.26
CA LEU A 333 -1.58 20.91 -27.98
C LEU A 333 -1.38 21.02 -29.51
N ASP A 334 -1.11 22.21 -30.03
CA ASP A 334 -0.91 22.47 -31.46
C ASP A 334 0.45 21.97 -32.00
N GLN A 335 1.42 21.61 -31.13
CA GLN A 335 2.69 21.02 -31.58
C GLN A 335 2.56 19.55 -32.01
N TRP A 336 1.45 18.88 -31.69
CA TRP A 336 1.27 17.45 -31.91
C TRP A 336 0.51 17.10 -33.21
N LEU A 337 -0.01 18.10 -33.92
CA LEU A 337 -0.73 17.92 -35.20
C LEU A 337 0.18 17.94 -36.46
N GLY A 338 1.49 18.11 -36.29
CA GLY A 338 2.44 18.27 -37.41
C GLY A 338 2.97 16.99 -38.07
N PHE A 339 2.50 15.80 -37.70
CA PHE A 339 3.10 14.53 -38.17
C PHE A 339 2.40 13.85 -39.37
N SER A 340 1.45 14.50 -40.05
CA SER A 340 0.74 13.90 -41.19
C SER A 340 0.98 14.51 -42.57
N GLU A 341 1.92 15.43 -42.75
CA GLU A 341 2.25 15.98 -44.08
C GLU A 341 3.75 15.89 -44.36
N ASN A 342 4.21 14.70 -44.79
CA ASN A 342 5.26 14.54 -45.81
C ASN A 342 5.60 13.05 -46.00
N MET A 343 4.74 12.32 -46.71
CA MET A 343 5.17 11.22 -47.57
C MET A 343 4.26 11.19 -48.81
N GLY A 344 4.65 12.00 -49.79
CA GLY A 344 4.13 11.98 -51.15
C GLY A 344 5.27 12.29 -52.11
N TYR A 345 5.52 11.31 -52.99
CA TYR A 345 6.53 11.21 -54.07
C TYR A 345 7.88 10.61 -53.74
#